data_AF-A0A4U7APE4-F1
#
_entry.id   AF-A0A4U7APE4-F1
#
_cell.length_a   1.000
_cell.length_b   1.000
_cell.length_c   1.000
_cell.angle_alpha   90.00
_cell.angle_beta   90.00
_cell.angle_gamma   90.00
#
_symmetry.space_group_name_H-M   'P 1'
#
loop_
_entity.id
_entity.type
_entity.pdbx_description
1 polymer ?
#
loop_
_entity_poly.entity_id
_entity_poly.type
_entity_poly.pdbx_seq_one_letter_code
_entity_poly.pdbx_strand_id
1 'polypeptide(L)'
;MAITIAATFAPPPYLWSDNQLGLFWISPLIGSLIGAAFCGPINDWFIMQLSKKNRGWREPELCLWSLIPTAIIMPAGLMIYGIAAARGLHRIIPVFGAGLIGFGISVSGTVATSYILDCYKNIDTQPITAVILVRNVVGFAITWATQPWIDNMGRQNAFIVVGILSLVITGFSVVFIGFGKAMRRFTASKYDSLSLRNKTLRRRRGPHRADSPEHLGSILIVLRNIAVYNCRAKAFLLHLDIV
;
A
#
# COMPACT_ATOMS: atom_id res chain seq x y z
N MET A 1 -3.79 -8.79 -11.07
CA MET A 1 -5.14 -9.13 -10.57
C MET A 1 -6.23 -8.54 -11.47
N ALA A 2 -6.34 -7.21 -11.61
CA ALA A 2 -7.41 -6.58 -12.41
C ALA A 2 -7.54 -7.16 -13.84
N ILE A 3 -6.41 -7.25 -14.55
CA ILE A 3 -6.36 -7.77 -15.92
C ILE A 3 -6.53 -9.29 -16.05
N THR A 4 -6.33 -10.04 -14.97
CA THR A 4 -6.33 -11.52 -15.01
C THR A 4 -7.65 -12.13 -14.57
N ILE A 5 -8.50 -11.41 -13.82
CA ILE A 5 -9.75 -11.95 -13.28
C ILE A 5 -10.69 -12.39 -14.41
N ALA A 6 -11.05 -11.49 -15.33
CA ALA A 6 -11.96 -11.83 -16.43
C ALA A 6 -11.38 -12.91 -17.34
N ALA A 7 -10.10 -12.78 -17.73
CA ALA A 7 -9.43 -13.73 -18.62
C ALA A 7 -9.29 -15.14 -18.03
N THR A 8 -9.28 -15.28 -16.70
CA THR A 8 -9.06 -16.57 -16.01
C THR A 8 -10.37 -17.22 -15.56
N PHE A 9 -11.32 -16.42 -15.06
CA PHE A 9 -12.52 -16.95 -14.41
C PHE A 9 -13.79 -16.92 -15.27
N ALA A 10 -13.81 -16.13 -16.36
CA ALA A 10 -14.90 -16.18 -17.33
C ALA A 10 -14.92 -17.50 -18.16
N PRO A 11 -13.77 -18.02 -18.67
CA PRO A 11 -13.76 -19.31 -19.36
C PRO A 11 -13.85 -20.52 -18.39
N PRO A 12 -14.13 -21.74 -18.89
CA PRO A 12 -13.98 -22.98 -18.11
C PRO A 12 -12.59 -23.07 -17.46
N PRO A 13 -12.48 -23.56 -16.21
CA PRO A 13 -13.43 -24.39 -15.44
C PRO A 13 -14.38 -23.64 -14.49
N TYR A 14 -14.27 -22.32 -14.36
CA TYR A 14 -15.03 -21.56 -13.35
C TYR A 14 -16.37 -21.04 -13.83
N LEU A 15 -16.45 -20.59 -15.09
CA LEU A 15 -17.65 -20.06 -15.74
C LEU A 15 -18.38 -19.03 -14.86
N TRP A 16 -17.64 -18.03 -14.36
CA TRP A 16 -18.23 -16.98 -13.55
C TRP A 16 -19.04 -16.00 -14.39
N SER A 17 -20.21 -15.61 -13.88
CA SER A 17 -21.00 -14.52 -14.48
C SER A 17 -20.35 -13.15 -14.19
N ASP A 18 -20.70 -12.14 -14.98
CA ASP A 18 -20.19 -10.77 -14.80
C ASP A 18 -20.45 -10.24 -13.39
N ASN A 19 -21.59 -10.57 -12.80
CA ASN A 19 -21.92 -10.24 -11.42
C ASN A 19 -20.93 -10.86 -10.42
N GLN A 20 -20.51 -12.12 -10.64
CA GLN A 20 -19.54 -12.80 -9.78
C GLN A 20 -18.13 -12.21 -9.93
N LEU A 21 -17.75 -11.82 -11.15
CA LEU A 21 -16.50 -11.10 -11.41
C LEU A 21 -16.47 -9.74 -10.70
N GLY A 22 -17.61 -9.04 -10.63
CA GLY A 22 -17.76 -7.80 -9.85
C GLY A 22 -17.63 -8.04 -8.34
N LEU A 23 -18.33 -9.05 -7.81
CA LEU A 23 -18.30 -9.39 -6.37
C LEU A 23 -16.90 -9.82 -5.89
N PHE A 24 -16.05 -10.34 -6.78
CA PHE A 24 -14.68 -10.73 -6.45
C PHE A 24 -13.89 -9.61 -5.75
N TRP A 25 -14.13 -8.34 -6.12
CA TRP A 25 -13.44 -7.17 -5.56
C TRP A 25 -13.75 -6.88 -4.10
N ILE A 26 -14.83 -7.45 -3.56
CA ILE A 26 -15.17 -7.34 -2.13
C ILE A 26 -14.07 -7.99 -1.27
N SER A 27 -13.44 -9.06 -1.73
CA SER A 27 -12.41 -9.73 -0.93
C SER A 27 -11.13 -8.89 -0.76
N PRO A 28 -10.50 -8.35 -1.83
CA PRO A 28 -9.43 -7.37 -1.69
C PRO A 28 -9.81 -6.14 -0.87
N LEU A 29 -11.06 -5.67 -0.95
CA LEU A 29 -11.56 -4.56 -0.13
C LEU A 29 -11.54 -4.90 1.35
N ILE A 30 -12.09 -6.05 1.75
CA ILE A 30 -12.06 -6.53 3.14
C ILE A 30 -10.62 -6.69 3.63
N GLY A 31 -9.75 -7.32 2.83
CA GLY A 31 -8.33 -7.44 3.15
C GLY A 31 -7.65 -6.08 3.36
N SER A 32 -7.98 -5.10 2.51
CA SER A 32 -7.42 -3.74 2.61
C SER A 32 -7.89 -3.00 3.86
N LEU A 33 -9.16 -3.19 4.28
CA LEU A 33 -9.70 -2.62 5.52
C LEU A 33 -9.02 -3.20 6.76
N ILE A 34 -8.82 -4.52 6.78
CA ILE A 34 -8.06 -5.19 7.85
C ILE A 34 -6.62 -4.67 7.87
N GLY A 35 -6.01 -4.50 6.70
CA GLY A 35 -4.66 -3.93 6.56
C GLY A 35 -4.57 -2.49 7.08
N ALA A 36 -5.59 -1.66 6.82
CA ALA A 36 -5.66 -0.30 7.32
C ALA A 36 -5.80 -0.27 8.85
N ALA A 37 -6.63 -1.14 9.43
CA ALA A 37 -6.77 -1.28 10.87
C ALA A 37 -5.46 -1.79 11.53
N PHE A 38 -4.72 -2.67 10.84
CA PHE A 38 -3.41 -3.14 11.30
C PHE A 38 -2.35 -2.03 11.26
N CYS A 39 -2.28 -1.27 10.17
CA CYS A 39 -1.25 -0.23 10.01
C CYS A 39 -1.56 1.06 10.79
N GLY A 40 -2.81 1.29 11.19
CA GLY A 40 -3.19 2.45 12.02
C GLY A 40 -2.96 2.18 13.51
N PRO A 41 -4.01 1.85 14.28
CA PRO A 41 -3.94 1.76 15.74
C PRO A 41 -2.97 0.70 16.27
N ILE A 42 -2.89 -0.46 15.60
CA ILE A 42 -2.03 -1.57 16.06
C ILE A 42 -0.55 -1.23 15.88
N ASN A 43 -0.18 -0.69 14.72
CA ASN A 43 1.18 -0.23 14.46
C ASN A 43 1.59 0.91 15.41
N ASP A 44 0.74 1.91 15.64
CA ASP A 44 1.04 2.99 16.57
C ASP A 44 1.19 2.49 18.02
N TRP A 45 0.37 1.54 18.44
CA TRP A 45 0.53 0.86 19.73
C TRP A 45 1.87 0.13 19.83
N PHE A 46 2.26 -0.61 18.78
CA PHE A 46 3.51 -1.35 18.73
C PHE A 46 4.73 -0.42 18.78
N ILE A 47 4.66 0.70 18.05
CA ILE A 47 5.69 1.75 18.07
C ILE A 47 5.80 2.39 19.46
N MET A 48 4.68 2.67 20.12
CA MET A 48 4.70 3.23 21.48
C MET A 48 5.34 2.25 22.49
N GLN A 49 5.05 0.96 22.39
CA GLN A 49 5.64 -0.06 23.27
C GLN A 49 7.16 -0.21 23.02
N LEU A 50 7.58 -0.27 21.75
CA LEU A 50 9.00 -0.35 21.40
C LEU A 50 9.76 0.93 21.76
N SER A 51 9.14 2.10 21.61
CA SER A 51 9.72 3.40 22.00
C SER A 51 9.95 3.47 23.52
N LYS A 52 9.02 2.95 24.34
CA LYS A 52 9.21 2.84 25.80
C LYS A 52 10.43 2.00 26.16
N LYS A 53 10.69 0.93 25.40
CA LYS A 53 11.88 0.08 25.58
C LYS A 53 13.17 0.74 25.09
N ASN A 54 13.10 1.65 24.11
CA ASN A 54 14.24 2.32 23.49
C ASN A 54 14.51 3.74 24.05
N ARG A 55 14.37 3.91 25.37
CA ARG A 55 14.59 5.18 26.09
C ARG A 55 13.70 6.35 25.63
N GLY A 56 12.56 6.08 25.01
CA GLY A 56 11.58 7.08 24.56
C GLY A 56 11.86 7.70 23.19
N TRP A 57 12.86 7.22 22.44
CA TRP A 57 13.19 7.75 21.12
C TRP A 57 12.37 7.06 20.03
N ARG A 58 11.46 7.80 19.38
CA ARG A 58 10.69 7.31 18.21
C ARG A 58 11.57 7.30 16.98
N GLU A 59 12.22 6.17 16.75
CA GLU A 59 12.98 5.88 15.54
C GLU A 59 12.02 5.59 14.36
N PRO A 60 12.23 6.19 13.16
CA PRO A 60 11.41 5.89 11.97
C PRO A 60 11.45 4.41 11.55
N GLU A 61 12.50 3.69 11.96
CA GLU A 61 12.67 2.26 11.73
C GLU A 61 11.62 1.42 12.47
N LEU A 62 10.98 1.96 13.52
CA LEU A 62 9.91 1.28 14.27
C LEU A 62 8.65 1.04 13.42
N CYS A 63 8.34 1.94 12.48
CA CYS A 63 7.24 1.74 11.52
C CYS A 63 7.51 0.55 10.57
N LEU A 64 8.78 0.25 10.31
CA LEU A 64 9.19 -0.76 9.33
C LEU A 64 9.00 -2.20 9.85
N TRP A 65 8.83 -2.38 11.16
CA TRP A 65 8.52 -3.67 11.78
C TRP A 65 7.16 -4.24 11.35
N SER A 66 6.18 -3.38 11.07
CA SER A 66 4.87 -3.79 10.54
C SER A 66 4.93 -4.36 9.12
N LEU A 67 6.06 -4.18 8.43
CA LEU A 67 6.30 -4.78 7.12
C LEU A 67 6.65 -6.28 7.20
N ILE A 68 7.15 -6.76 8.34
CA ILE A 68 7.57 -8.16 8.53
C ILE A 68 6.41 -9.15 8.34
N PRO A 69 5.25 -9.02 9.00
CA PRO A 69 4.13 -9.94 8.76
C PRO A 69 3.63 -9.85 7.31
N THR A 70 3.65 -8.63 6.75
CA THR A 70 3.26 -8.38 5.36
C THR A 70 4.17 -9.07 4.35
N ALA A 71 5.46 -9.21 4.68
CA ALA A 71 6.46 -9.86 3.84
C ALA A 71 6.17 -11.33 3.56
N ILE A 72 5.40 -12.00 4.42
CA ILE A 72 5.03 -13.40 4.26
C ILE A 72 3.60 -13.50 3.70
N ILE A 73 2.68 -12.69 4.21
CA ILE A 73 1.26 -12.74 3.85
C ILE A 73 1.05 -12.39 2.37
N MET A 74 1.74 -11.36 1.86
CA MET A 74 1.59 -10.92 0.48
C MET A 74 2.03 -12.00 -0.54
N PRO A 75 3.26 -12.54 -0.50
CA PRO A 75 3.67 -13.58 -1.45
C PRO A 75 2.84 -14.86 -1.29
N ALA A 76 2.44 -15.24 -0.07
CA ALA A 76 1.53 -16.36 0.14
C ALA A 76 0.19 -16.15 -0.57
N GLY A 77 -0.39 -14.95 -0.48
CA GLY A 77 -1.60 -14.58 -1.20
C GLY A 77 -1.45 -14.66 -2.72
N LEU A 78 -0.33 -14.17 -3.27
CA LEU A 78 -0.02 -14.29 -4.69
C LEU A 78 0.09 -15.75 -5.16
N MET A 79 0.75 -16.60 -4.39
CA MET A 79 0.89 -18.02 -4.71
C MET A 79 -0.44 -18.75 -4.64
N ILE A 80 -1.25 -18.51 -3.60
CA ILE A 80 -2.59 -19.10 -3.46
C ILE A 80 -3.48 -18.71 -4.63
N TYR A 81 -3.51 -17.41 -4.98
CA TYR A 81 -4.27 -16.91 -6.12
C TYR A 81 -3.82 -17.56 -7.43
N GLY A 82 -2.51 -17.62 -7.69
CA GLY A 82 -1.94 -18.18 -8.90
C GLY A 82 -2.16 -19.67 -9.08
N ILE A 83 -1.94 -20.45 -8.02
CA ILE A 83 -2.13 -21.91 -8.04
C ILE A 83 -3.61 -22.26 -8.18
N ALA A 84 -4.48 -21.54 -7.49
CA ALA A 84 -5.92 -21.74 -7.61
C ALA A 84 -6.42 -21.41 -9.02
N ALA A 85 -5.98 -20.28 -9.58
CA ALA A 85 -6.26 -19.86 -10.95
C ALA A 85 -5.82 -20.90 -12.00
N ALA A 86 -4.69 -21.56 -11.78
CA ALA A 86 -4.16 -22.55 -12.71
C ALA A 86 -4.85 -23.92 -12.62
N ARG A 87 -5.14 -24.39 -11.40
CA ARG A 87 -5.65 -25.75 -11.14
C ARG A 87 -7.17 -25.85 -11.11
N GLY A 88 -7.91 -24.75 -11.23
CA GLY A 88 -9.37 -24.78 -11.16
C GLY A 88 -9.90 -25.21 -9.79
N LEU A 89 -9.18 -24.86 -8.71
CA LEU A 89 -9.56 -25.23 -7.34
C LEU A 89 -10.88 -24.58 -6.91
N HIS A 90 -11.43 -24.96 -5.76
CA HIS A 90 -12.69 -24.40 -5.25
C HIS A 90 -12.71 -22.85 -5.29
N ARG A 91 -13.84 -22.27 -5.72
CA ARG A 91 -14.04 -20.83 -5.99
C ARG A 91 -13.62 -19.91 -4.84
N ILE A 92 -13.67 -20.39 -3.60
CA ILE A 92 -13.30 -19.64 -2.39
C ILE A 92 -11.79 -19.41 -2.28
N ILE A 93 -10.96 -20.34 -2.76
CA ILE A 93 -9.50 -20.28 -2.62
C ILE A 93 -8.88 -19.07 -3.35
N PRO A 94 -9.19 -18.81 -4.64
CA PRO A 94 -8.65 -17.63 -5.32
C PRO A 94 -9.18 -16.33 -4.72
N VAL A 95 -10.42 -16.33 -4.20
CA VAL A 95 -11.01 -15.18 -3.50
C VAL A 95 -10.28 -14.90 -2.19
N PHE A 96 -9.93 -15.93 -1.42
CA PHE A 96 -9.16 -15.78 -0.19
C PHE A 96 -7.74 -15.26 -0.47
N GLY A 97 -7.06 -15.81 -1.49
CA GLY A 97 -5.76 -15.31 -1.93
C GLY A 97 -5.79 -13.83 -2.33
N ALA A 98 -6.87 -13.39 -2.99
CA ALA A 98 -7.06 -11.98 -3.36
C ALA A 98 -7.23 -11.06 -2.15
N GLY A 99 -7.90 -11.52 -1.10
CA GLY A 99 -8.00 -10.81 0.18
C GLY A 99 -6.64 -10.61 0.85
N LEU A 100 -5.80 -11.66 0.88
CA LEU A 100 -4.43 -11.57 1.42
C LEU A 100 -3.55 -10.59 0.62
N ILE A 101 -3.70 -10.56 -0.70
CA ILE A 101 -3.01 -9.59 -1.56
C ILE A 101 -3.50 -8.16 -1.23
N GLY A 102 -4.81 -7.95 -1.06
CA GLY A 102 -5.37 -6.66 -0.66
C GLY A 102 -4.82 -6.15 0.67
N PHE A 103 -4.73 -7.05 1.67
CA PHE A 103 -4.07 -6.76 2.95
C PHE A 103 -2.62 -6.30 2.74
N GLY A 104 -1.84 -7.06 1.97
CA GLY A 104 -0.43 -6.77 1.77
C GLY A 104 -0.16 -5.45 1.05
N ILE A 105 -0.97 -5.10 0.05
CA ILE A 105 -0.88 -3.83 -0.68
C ILE A 105 -1.21 -2.65 0.24
N SER A 106 -2.26 -2.77 1.06
CA SER A 106 -2.70 -1.72 1.99
C SER A 106 -1.63 -1.41 3.05
N VAL A 107 -1.09 -2.44 3.71
CA VAL A 107 -0.06 -2.26 4.74
C VAL A 107 1.24 -1.73 4.13
N SER A 108 1.73 -2.34 3.05
CA SER A 108 3.00 -1.92 2.43
C SER A 108 2.97 -0.47 1.94
N GLY A 109 1.86 -0.05 1.33
CA GLY A 109 1.70 1.33 0.85
C GLY A 109 1.67 2.36 1.98
N THR A 110 0.97 2.03 3.08
CA THR A 110 0.87 2.91 4.24
C THR A 110 2.20 3.02 4.97
N VAL A 111 2.87 1.89 5.24
CA VAL A 111 4.19 1.87 5.90
C VAL A 111 5.24 2.64 5.10
N ALA A 112 5.31 2.43 3.78
CA ALA A 112 6.27 3.13 2.92
C ALA A 112 6.07 4.66 2.94
N THR A 113 4.82 5.11 2.88
CA THR A 113 4.50 6.55 2.90
C THR A 113 4.81 7.17 4.26
N SER A 114 4.42 6.50 5.34
CA SER A 114 4.72 6.93 6.72
C SER A 114 6.23 6.99 6.99
N TYR A 115 7.00 6.03 6.46
CA TYR A 115 8.45 6.03 6.61
C TYR A 115 9.11 7.25 5.93
N ILE A 116 8.67 7.62 4.73
CA ILE A 116 9.19 8.80 4.01
C ILE A 116 8.85 10.07 4.78
N LEU A 117 7.61 10.18 5.28
CA LEU A 117 7.18 11.30 6.12
C LEU A 117 8.04 11.43 7.38
N ASP A 118 8.35 10.30 8.03
CA ASP A 118 9.16 10.32 9.24
C ASP A 118 10.64 10.64 8.99
N CYS A 119 11.19 10.25 7.83
CA CYS A 119 12.57 10.55 7.46
C CYS A 119 12.77 12.01 6.99
N TYR A 120 11.78 12.60 6.34
CA TYR A 120 11.89 13.90 5.65
C TYR A 120 10.97 15.00 6.22
N LYS A 121 10.84 15.07 7.55
CA LYS A 121 9.92 16.02 8.24
C LYS A 121 10.13 17.50 7.89
N ASN A 122 11.35 17.91 7.50
CA ASN A 122 11.67 19.32 7.23
C ASN A 122 11.62 19.70 5.74
N ILE A 123 11.34 18.75 4.86
CA ILE A 123 11.21 18.97 3.42
C ILE A 123 9.72 18.85 3.07
N ASP A 124 9.22 19.74 2.22
CA ASP A 124 7.83 19.67 1.70
C ASP A 124 7.55 18.30 1.06
N THR A 125 6.28 17.95 0.83
CA THR A 125 5.78 16.64 0.34
C THR A 125 6.35 16.12 -1.01
N GLN A 126 7.29 16.84 -1.61
CA GLN A 126 8.02 16.50 -2.83
C GLN A 126 8.60 15.06 -2.87
N PRO A 127 9.28 14.53 -1.82
CA PRO A 127 9.86 13.19 -1.90
C PRO A 127 8.78 12.10 -1.93
N ILE A 128 7.64 12.32 -1.30
CA ILE A 128 6.50 11.38 -1.31
C ILE A 128 5.94 11.31 -2.73
N THR A 129 5.72 12.46 -3.37
CA THR A 129 5.24 12.52 -4.76
C THR A 129 6.18 11.80 -5.72
N ALA A 130 7.51 11.98 -5.56
CA ALA A 130 8.50 11.29 -6.38
C ALA A 130 8.41 9.76 -6.24
N VAL A 131 8.29 9.24 -5.01
CA VAL A 131 8.15 7.80 -4.78
C VAL A 131 6.84 7.25 -5.34
N ILE A 132 5.73 7.99 -5.19
CA ILE A 132 4.45 7.60 -5.77
C ILE A 132 4.53 7.54 -7.30
N LEU A 133 5.21 8.49 -7.93
CA LEU A 133 5.41 8.49 -9.38
C LEU A 133 6.17 7.24 -9.82
N VAL A 134 7.31 6.93 -9.19
CA VAL A 134 8.10 5.72 -9.50
C VAL A 134 7.25 4.46 -9.31
N ARG A 135 6.51 4.37 -8.20
CA ARG A 135 5.59 3.25 -7.93
C ARG A 135 4.58 3.04 -9.08
N ASN A 136 3.97 4.11 -9.57
CA ASN A 136 2.97 4.02 -10.65
C ASN A 136 3.61 3.64 -11.99
N VAL A 137 4.79 4.16 -12.31
CA VAL A 137 5.53 3.79 -13.53
C VAL A 137 5.90 2.30 -13.51
N VAL A 138 6.41 1.80 -12.38
CA VAL A 138 6.71 0.38 -12.21
C VAL A 138 5.43 -0.47 -12.29
N GLY A 139 4.34 -0.03 -11.65
CA GLY A 139 3.04 -0.70 -11.72
C GLY A 139 2.49 -0.78 -13.15
N PHE A 140 2.65 0.27 -13.93
CA PHE A 140 2.30 0.31 -15.35
C PHE A 140 3.15 -0.69 -16.16
N ALA A 141 4.47 -0.67 -15.99
CA ALA A 141 5.38 -1.57 -16.69
C ALA A 141 5.07 -3.05 -16.40
N ILE A 142 4.83 -3.39 -15.13
CA ILE A 142 4.44 -4.76 -14.74
C ILE A 142 3.09 -5.14 -15.36
N THR A 143 2.10 -4.24 -15.32
CA THR A 143 0.78 -4.52 -15.88
C THR A 143 0.86 -4.79 -17.39
N TRP A 144 1.65 -4.00 -18.11
CA TRP A 144 1.90 -4.19 -19.53
C TRP A 144 2.62 -5.51 -19.84
N ALA A 145 3.64 -5.86 -19.03
CA ALA A 145 4.39 -7.11 -19.19
C ALA A 145 3.62 -8.38 -18.76
N THR A 146 2.53 -8.25 -18.00
CA THR A 146 1.85 -9.41 -17.39
C THR A 146 1.17 -10.32 -18.42
N GLN A 147 0.49 -9.76 -19.43
CA GLN A 147 -0.18 -10.56 -20.47
C GLN A 147 0.80 -11.44 -21.26
N PRO A 148 1.84 -10.89 -21.93
CA PRO A 148 2.79 -11.72 -22.67
C PRO A 148 3.55 -12.70 -21.78
N TRP A 149 3.73 -12.40 -20.50
CA TRP A 149 4.36 -13.32 -19.56
C TRP A 149 3.49 -14.54 -19.28
N ILE A 150 2.18 -14.34 -19.10
CA ILE A 150 1.22 -15.43 -18.91
C ILE A 150 1.12 -16.30 -20.16
N ASP A 151 1.11 -15.69 -21.35
CA ASP A 151 0.98 -16.40 -22.62
C ASP A 151 2.19 -17.31 -22.91
N ASN A 152 3.41 -16.89 -22.54
CA ASN A 152 4.63 -17.65 -22.80
C ASN A 152 4.95 -18.74 -21.76
N MET A 153 4.77 -18.46 -20.46
CA MET A 153 5.18 -19.39 -19.38
C MET A 153 4.03 -20.21 -18.80
N GLY A 154 2.79 -19.88 -19.18
CA GLY A 154 1.59 -20.43 -18.56
C GLY A 154 1.28 -19.77 -17.21
N ARG A 155 -0.02 -19.71 -16.88
CA ARG A 155 -0.53 -19.01 -15.69
C ARG A 155 0.12 -19.46 -14.39
N GLN A 156 0.26 -20.78 -14.18
CA GLN A 156 0.78 -21.32 -12.92
C GLN A 156 2.21 -20.83 -12.64
N ASN A 157 3.10 -20.99 -13.62
CA ASN A 157 4.51 -20.66 -13.47
C ASN A 157 4.70 -19.14 -13.38
N ALA A 158 3.94 -18.36 -14.15
CA ALA A 158 3.97 -16.90 -14.08
C ALA A 158 3.66 -16.40 -12.66
N PHE A 159 2.58 -16.88 -12.04
CA PHE A 159 2.24 -16.44 -10.68
C PHE A 159 3.17 -16.98 -9.59
N ILE A 160 3.74 -18.18 -9.74
CA ILE A 160 4.75 -18.70 -8.81
C ILE A 160 6.00 -17.82 -8.85
N VAL A 161 6.49 -17.48 -10.04
CA VAL A 161 7.66 -16.61 -10.21
C VAL A 161 7.40 -15.22 -9.62
N VAL A 162 6.23 -14.64 -9.88
CA VAL A 162 5.85 -13.34 -9.28
C VAL A 162 5.71 -13.45 -7.75
N GLY A 163 5.21 -14.56 -7.22
CA GLY A 163 5.16 -14.84 -5.78
C GLY A 163 6.55 -14.89 -5.15
N ILE A 164 7.51 -15.59 -5.77
CA ILE A 164 8.90 -15.65 -5.31
C ILE A 164 9.56 -14.28 -5.43
N LEU A 165 9.37 -13.57 -6.55
CA LEU A 165 9.89 -12.22 -6.75
C LEU A 165 9.35 -11.25 -5.69
N SER A 166 8.06 -11.34 -5.38
CA SER A 166 7.43 -10.58 -4.29
C SER A 166 8.07 -10.91 -2.94
N LEU A 167 8.40 -12.17 -2.67
CA LEU A 167 9.08 -12.58 -1.44
C LEU A 167 10.49 -12.00 -1.38
N VAL A 168 11.26 -12.06 -2.47
CA VAL A 168 12.62 -11.49 -2.55
C VAL A 168 12.60 -9.98 -2.35
N ILE A 169 11.72 -9.26 -3.05
CA ILE A 169 11.59 -7.80 -2.92
C ILE A 169 11.19 -7.43 -1.49
N THR A 170 10.20 -8.11 -0.91
CA THR A 170 9.76 -7.77 0.45
C THR A 170 10.78 -8.21 1.51
N GLY A 171 11.50 -9.30 1.29
CA GLY A 171 12.62 -9.73 2.13
C GLY A 171 13.77 -8.73 2.11
N PHE A 172 14.07 -8.12 0.97
CA PHE A 172 15.04 -7.04 0.87
C PHE A 172 14.62 -5.82 1.70
N SER A 173 13.32 -5.49 1.73
CA SER A 173 12.79 -4.45 2.61
C SER A 173 12.99 -4.75 4.10
N VAL A 174 12.96 -6.02 4.51
CA VAL A 174 13.27 -6.44 5.89
C VAL A 174 14.76 -6.26 6.19
N VAL A 175 15.65 -6.60 5.25
CA VAL A 175 17.10 -6.34 5.39
C VAL A 175 17.37 -4.84 5.54
N PHE A 176 16.60 -4.00 4.85
CA PHE A 176 16.64 -2.55 4.96
C PHE A 176 16.32 -2.03 6.37
N ILE A 177 15.60 -2.78 7.21
CA ILE A 177 15.37 -2.43 8.62
C ILE A 177 16.72 -2.40 9.37
N GLY A 178 17.61 -3.35 9.10
CA GLY A 178 18.93 -3.42 9.73
C GLY A 178 19.92 -2.39 9.20
N PHE A 179 19.91 -2.15 7.88
CA PHE A 179 20.84 -1.23 7.22
C PHE A 179 20.37 0.23 7.15
N GLY A 180 19.11 0.51 7.52
CA GLY A 180 18.49 1.83 7.40
C GLY A 180 19.28 2.94 8.12
N LYS A 181 19.85 2.63 9.29
CA LYS A 181 20.67 3.60 10.06
C LYS A 181 21.94 4.01 9.32
N ALA A 182 22.58 3.10 8.58
CA ALA A 182 23.78 3.39 7.79
C ALA A 182 23.45 4.24 6.56
N MET A 183 22.36 3.90 5.85
CA MET A 183 21.86 4.65 4.69
C MET A 183 21.45 6.09 5.06
N ARG A 184 20.87 6.28 6.25
CA ARG A 184 20.49 7.62 6.73
C ARG A 184 21.70 8.48 7.10
N ARG A 185 22.74 7.89 7.69
CA ARG A 185 24.02 8.59 7.96
C ARG A 185 24.68 9.06 6.67
N PHE A 186 24.65 8.25 5.62
CA PHE A 186 25.19 8.60 4.32
C PHE A 186 24.43 9.77 3.66
N THR A 187 23.09 9.79 3.77
CA THR A 187 22.24 10.80 3.13
C THR A 187 22.11 12.10 3.94
N ALA A 188 22.57 12.12 5.20
CA ALA A 188 22.44 13.24 6.13
C ALA A 188 23.03 14.56 5.58
N SER A 189 24.23 14.51 4.98
CA SER A 189 24.91 15.71 4.45
C SER A 189 24.08 16.42 3.38
N LYS A 190 23.44 15.66 2.48
CA LYS A 190 22.61 16.21 1.41
C LYS A 190 21.28 16.73 1.94
N TYR A 191 20.69 16.04 2.92
CA TYR A 191 19.46 16.47 3.59
C TYR A 191 19.63 17.82 4.30
N ASP A 192 20.74 18.03 5.01
CA ASP A 192 20.99 19.28 5.74
C ASP A 192 21.04 20.48 4.78
N SER A 193 21.74 20.34 3.65
CA SER A 193 21.80 21.37 2.61
C SER A 193 20.43 21.72 2.03
N LEU A 194 19.57 20.71 1.80
CA LEU A 194 18.21 20.89 1.28
C LEU A 194 17.27 21.50 2.33
N SER A 195 17.41 21.09 3.59
CA SER A 195 16.61 21.64 4.70
C SER A 195 16.91 23.13 4.92
N LEU A 196 18.18 23.53 4.80
CA LEU A 196 18.61 24.93 4.88
C LEU A 196 18.06 25.72 3.70
N ARG A 197 18.18 25.17 2.48
CA ARG A 197 17.63 25.80 1.27
C ARG A 197 16.12 25.99 1.38
N ASN A 198 15.38 24.98 1.85
CA ASN A 198 13.94 25.08 2.05
C ASN A 198 13.58 26.11 3.14
N LYS A 199 14.30 26.15 4.27
CA LYS A 199 14.14 27.21 5.29
C LYS A 199 14.36 28.62 4.72
N THR A 200 15.39 28.83 3.88
CA THR A 200 15.59 30.12 3.21
C THR A 200 14.48 30.45 2.22
N LEU A 201 13.94 29.46 1.50
CA LEU A 201 12.81 29.65 0.59
C LEU A 201 11.52 29.99 1.36
N ARG A 202 11.26 29.34 2.50
CA ARG A 202 10.13 29.69 3.39
C ARG A 202 10.26 31.11 3.95
N ARG A 203 11.48 31.54 4.31
CA ARG A 203 11.72 32.95 4.71
C ARG A 203 11.47 33.93 3.56
N ARG A 204 11.87 33.59 2.32
CA ARG A 204 11.65 34.44 1.13
C ARG A 204 10.18 34.47 0.67
N ARG A 205 9.42 33.39 0.84
CA ARG A 205 7.99 33.33 0.51
C ARG A 205 7.10 34.19 1.43
N GLY A 206 7.66 34.79 2.49
CA GLY A 206 6.89 35.45 3.53
C GLY A 206 6.03 34.45 4.33
N PRO A 207 5.37 34.87 5.42
CA PRO A 207 4.40 34.01 6.10
C PRO A 207 3.33 33.61 5.10
N HIS A 208 3.18 32.30 4.88
CA HIS A 208 2.07 31.77 4.11
C HIS A 208 0.81 32.18 4.87
N ARG A 209 0.12 33.21 4.37
CA ARG A 209 -1.12 33.71 4.94
C ARG A 209 -2.13 32.57 4.81
N ALA A 210 -2.28 31.78 5.88
CA ALA A 210 -3.16 30.61 5.94
C ALA A 210 -4.64 30.94 5.68
N ASP A 211 -4.95 32.24 5.58
CA ASP A 211 -6.25 32.83 5.25
C ASP A 211 -6.46 33.13 3.76
N SER A 212 -5.65 32.60 2.84
CA SER A 212 -6.02 32.66 1.42
C SER A 212 -7.28 31.80 1.20
N PRO A 213 -8.41 32.34 0.67
CA PRO A 213 -9.69 31.62 0.52
C PRO A 213 -9.58 30.32 -0.30
N GLU A 214 -8.50 30.18 -1.06
CA GLU A 214 -8.14 29.04 -1.91
C GLU A 214 -7.67 27.80 -1.10
N HIS A 215 -6.97 28.05 0.02
CA HIS A 215 -6.48 26.98 0.91
C HIS A 215 -7.57 26.47 1.83
N LEU A 216 -8.43 27.37 2.33
CA LEU A 216 -9.68 27.00 3.00
C LEU A 216 -10.60 26.21 2.05
N GLY A 217 -10.71 26.62 0.79
CA GLY A 217 -11.42 25.86 -0.24
C GLY A 217 -10.85 24.45 -0.42
N SER A 218 -9.52 24.30 -0.48
CA SER A 218 -8.86 23.00 -0.62
C SER A 218 -9.05 22.10 0.62
N ILE A 219 -8.93 22.66 1.83
CA ILE A 219 -9.18 21.94 3.09
C ILE A 219 -10.66 21.60 3.23
N LEU A 220 -11.57 22.51 2.87
CA LEU A 220 -13.01 22.25 2.82
C LEU A 220 -13.35 21.20 1.77
N ILE A 221 -12.69 21.16 0.61
CA ILE A 221 -12.88 20.11 -0.40
C ILE A 221 -12.40 18.76 0.14
N VAL A 222 -11.25 18.71 0.81
CA VAL A 222 -10.72 17.48 1.41
C VAL A 222 -11.60 17.02 2.58
N LEU A 223 -11.99 17.91 3.49
CA LEU A 223 -12.90 17.61 4.60
C LEU A 223 -14.30 17.27 4.11
N ARG A 224 -14.80 17.91 3.04
CA ARG A 224 -16.08 17.59 2.40
C ARG A 224 -15.98 16.25 1.68
N ASN A 225 -14.85 15.90 1.06
CA ASN A 225 -14.65 14.56 0.51
C ASN A 225 -14.58 13.50 1.62
N ILE A 226 -13.87 13.75 2.72
CA ILE A 226 -13.82 12.84 3.87
C ILE A 226 -15.20 12.71 4.54
N ALA A 227 -15.92 13.81 4.70
CA ALA A 227 -17.27 13.83 5.25
C ALA A 227 -18.30 13.20 4.31
N VAL A 228 -18.19 13.38 2.99
CA VAL A 228 -19.02 12.69 1.99
C VAL A 228 -18.70 11.20 1.96
N TYR A 229 -17.44 10.79 2.14
CA TYR A 229 -17.08 9.38 2.35
C TYR A 229 -17.70 8.82 3.63
N ASN A 230 -17.65 9.57 4.74
CA ASN A 230 -18.25 9.16 6.02
C ASN A 230 -19.80 9.17 6.01
N CYS A 231 -20.41 10.12 5.30
CA CYS A 231 -21.87 10.20 5.11
C CYS A 231 -22.37 9.14 4.13
N ARG A 232 -21.64 8.84 3.04
CA ARG A 232 -21.96 7.71 2.16
C ARG A 232 -21.76 6.38 2.87
N ALA A 233 -20.75 6.24 3.74
CA ALA A 233 -20.58 5.06 4.58
C ALA A 233 -21.72 4.92 5.61
N LYS A 234 -22.17 6.00 6.25
CA LYS A 234 -23.33 5.99 7.15
C LYS A 234 -24.67 5.77 6.42
N ALA A 235 -24.88 6.34 5.24
CA ALA A 235 -26.08 6.14 4.43
C ALA A 235 -26.14 4.72 3.84
N PHE A 236 -24.98 4.13 3.50
CA PHE A 236 -24.87 2.74 3.10
C PHE A 236 -25.14 1.78 4.28
N LEU A 237 -24.72 2.13 5.50
CA LEU A 237 -25.05 1.37 6.71
C LEU A 237 -26.53 1.49 7.11
N LEU A 238 -27.17 2.66 6.95
CA LEU A 238 -28.60 2.86 7.23
C LEU A 238 -29.53 2.18 6.21
N HIS A 239 -29.06 1.96 4.97
CA HIS A 239 -29.78 1.14 3.99
C HIS A 239 -29.61 -0.39 4.23
N LEU A 240 -28.71 -0.79 5.11
CA LEU A 240 -28.47 -2.19 5.48
C LEU A 240 -29.23 -2.62 6.76
N ASP A 241 -30.00 -1.73 7.38
CA ASP A 241 -30.92 -2.03 8.51
C ASP A 241 -32.41 -2.13 8.09
N ILE A 242 -32.71 -2.23 6.79
CA ILE A 242 -34.02 -2.65 6.28
C ILE A 242 -33.81 -3.56 5.07
N VAL A 243 -33.54 -4.84 5.34
CA VAL A 243 -34.22 -6.08 4.89
C VAL A 243 -33.58 -7.23 5.65
#